data_AF-A0A3D2P8S2-F1
#
_entry.id   AF-A0A3D2P8S2-F1
#
_cell.length_a   1.000
_cell.length_b   1.000
_cell.length_c   1.000
_cell.angle_alpha   90.00
_cell.angle_beta   90.00
_cell.angle_gamma   90.00
#
_symmetry.space_group_name_H-M   'P 1'
#
loop_
_entity.id
_entity.type
_entity.pdbx_description
1 polymer ?
#
loop_
_entity_poly.entity_id
_entity_poly.type
_entity_poly.pdbx_seq_one_letter_code
_entity_poly.pdbx_strand_id
1 'polypeptide(L)'
;ITGMRRRVSNTACYGDLTRGKRVITQRTRKEMKKILKEIISGKFAREWIRENEEGRPNFNKLLKEADEHPIEKVGKDLRAMMPWLKK
;
A
#
# COMPACT_ATOMS: atom_id res chain seq x y z
N ILE A 1 -15.56 7.29 -8.59
CA ILE A 1 -15.07 6.24 -9.55
C ILE A 1 -15.32 6.65 -11.00
N THR A 2 -16.56 7.01 -11.36
CA THR A 2 -16.94 7.42 -12.73
C THR A 2 -16.14 8.62 -13.25
N GLY A 3 -15.80 9.58 -12.39
CA GLY A 3 -14.99 10.75 -12.78
C GLY A 3 -13.57 10.42 -13.26
N MET A 4 -12.89 9.46 -12.62
CA MET A 4 -11.54 9.05 -13.03
C MET A 4 -11.58 8.31 -14.38
N ARG A 5 -12.49 7.34 -14.52
CA ARG A 5 -12.62 6.51 -15.74
C ARG A 5 -12.99 7.29 -17.00
N ARG A 6 -13.66 8.44 -16.84
CA ARG A 6 -14.03 9.34 -17.95
C ARG A 6 -12.95 10.38 -18.29
N ARG A 7 -11.87 10.47 -17.50
CA ARG A 7 -10.77 11.44 -17.68
C ARG A 7 -9.47 10.81 -18.16
N VAL A 8 -9.40 9.49 -18.21
CA VAL A 8 -8.27 8.73 -18.76
C VAL A 8 -8.58 8.26 -20.18
N SER A 9 -7.56 7.85 -20.92
CA SER A 9 -7.76 7.31 -22.27
C SER A 9 -8.67 6.07 -22.27
N ASN A 10 -9.39 5.86 -23.38
CA ASN A 10 -10.27 4.69 -23.54
C ASN A 10 -9.51 3.37 -23.36
N THR A 11 -8.24 3.30 -23.79
CA THR A 11 -7.36 2.15 -23.61
C THR A 11 -7.11 1.85 -22.13
N ALA A 12 -6.79 2.88 -21.33
CA ALA A 12 -6.57 2.73 -19.89
C ALA A 12 -7.86 2.34 -19.17
N CYS A 13 -9.00 2.95 -19.55
CA CYS A 13 -10.30 2.63 -18.98
C CYS A 13 -10.72 1.18 -19.26
N TYR A 14 -10.56 0.71 -20.51
CA TYR A 14 -10.80 -0.69 -20.87
C TYR A 14 -9.88 -1.63 -20.09
N GLY A 15 -8.61 -1.27 -19.93
CA GLY A 15 -7.64 -1.95 -19.09
C GLY A 15 -8.12 -2.10 -17.64
N ASP A 16 -8.47 -1.00 -16.97
CA ASP A 16 -8.99 -1.01 -15.59
C ASP A 16 -10.22 -1.92 -15.44
N LEU A 17 -11.21 -1.75 -16.31
CA LEU A 17 -12.48 -2.49 -16.25
C LEU A 17 -12.31 -4.01 -16.37
N THR A 18 -11.30 -4.46 -17.12
CA THR A 18 -11.11 -5.89 -17.44
C THR A 18 -9.99 -6.54 -16.65
N ARG A 19 -8.87 -5.84 -16.41
CA ARG A 19 -7.67 -6.38 -15.74
C ARG A 19 -7.70 -6.11 -14.24
N GLY A 20 -8.39 -5.09 -13.75
CA GLY A 20 -8.44 -4.76 -12.31
C GLY A 20 -8.93 -5.93 -11.44
N LYS A 21 -9.94 -6.68 -11.91
CA LYS A 21 -10.46 -7.88 -11.22
C LYS A 21 -9.49 -9.07 -11.21
N ARG A 22 -8.52 -9.10 -12.13
CA ARG A 22 -7.48 -10.15 -12.17
C ARG A 22 -6.43 -9.95 -11.08
N VAL A 23 -6.17 -8.70 -10.71
CA VAL A 23 -5.22 -8.34 -9.64
C VAL A 23 -5.93 -8.39 -8.28
N ILE A 24 -7.09 -7.74 -8.15
CA ILE A 24 -7.89 -7.75 -6.92
C ILE A 24 -8.89 -8.90 -6.96
N THR A 25 -8.39 -10.08 -6.60
CA THR A 25 -9.14 -11.34 -6.67
C THR A 25 -10.07 -11.56 -5.47
N GLN A 26 -10.87 -12.63 -5.53
CA GLN A 26 -11.64 -13.09 -4.37
C GLN A 26 -10.74 -13.48 -3.19
N ARG A 27 -9.54 -14.00 -3.45
CA ARG A 27 -8.56 -14.30 -2.40
C ARG A 27 -8.13 -13.01 -1.69
N THR A 28 -7.81 -11.96 -2.44
CA THR A 28 -7.47 -10.65 -1.88
C THR A 28 -8.59 -10.11 -1.00
N ARG A 29 -9.85 -10.21 -1.45
CA ARG A 29 -11.03 -9.80 -0.67
C ARG A 29 -11.25 -10.63 0.59
N LYS A 30 -10.99 -11.94 0.53
CA LYS A 30 -11.04 -12.82 1.71
C LYS A 30 -9.99 -12.41 2.74
N GLU A 31 -8.78 -12.07 2.29
CA GLU A 31 -7.71 -11.62 3.18
C GLU A 31 -8.05 -10.27 3.84
N MET A 32 -8.57 -9.31 3.07
CA MET A 32 -9.08 -8.04 3.60
C MET A 32 -10.15 -8.25 4.71
N LYS A 33 -11.05 -9.22 4.54
CA LYS A 33 -12.05 -9.56 5.58
C LYS A 33 -11.42 -10.19 6.83
N LYS A 34 -10.35 -10.98 6.69
CA LYS A 34 -9.64 -11.54 7.85
C LYS A 34 -8.93 -10.44 8.63
N ILE A 35 -8.19 -9.56 7.94
CA ILE A 35 -7.53 -8.41 8.56
C ILE A 35 -8.54 -7.58 9.36
N LEU A 36 -9.72 -7.30 8.77
CA LEU A 36 -10.79 -6.60 9.49
C LEU A 36 -11.24 -7.34 10.76
N LYS A 37 -11.39 -8.66 10.74
CA LYS A 37 -11.72 -9.46 11.93
C LYS A 37 -10.62 -9.39 12.99
N GLU A 38 -9.36 -9.40 12.59
CA GLU A 38 -8.21 -9.30 13.50
C GLU A 38 -8.13 -7.93 14.17
N ILE A 39 -8.52 -6.88 13.45
CA ILE A 39 -8.67 -5.52 13.99
C ILE A 39 -9.83 -5.48 14.99
N ILE A 40 -11.04 -5.91 14.59
CA ILE A 40 -12.24 -5.85 15.44
C ILE A 40 -12.09 -6.70 16.71
N SER A 41 -11.45 -7.87 16.62
CA SER A 41 -11.18 -8.73 17.79
C SER A 41 -10.05 -8.21 18.70
N GLY A 42 -9.42 -7.09 18.34
CA GLY A 42 -8.29 -6.50 19.05
C GLY A 42 -7.00 -7.33 18.97
N LYS A 43 -6.94 -8.38 18.15
CA LYS A 43 -5.75 -9.22 17.97
C LYS A 43 -4.58 -8.37 17.46
N PHE A 44 -4.83 -7.57 16.42
CA PHE A 44 -3.82 -6.67 15.87
C PHE A 44 -3.34 -5.64 16.90
N ALA A 45 -4.25 -5.08 17.70
CA ALA A 45 -3.89 -4.11 18.73
C ALA A 45 -3.01 -4.73 19.82
N ARG A 46 -3.32 -5.95 20.29
CA ARG A 46 -2.49 -6.68 21.28
C ARG A 46 -1.11 -7.02 20.72
N GLU A 47 -1.05 -7.46 19.46
CA GLU A 47 0.22 -7.73 18.77
C GLU A 47 1.09 -6.48 18.69
N TRP A 48 0.51 -5.34 18.29
CA TRP A 48 1.21 -4.07 18.20
C TRP A 48 1.72 -3.55 19.55
N ILE A 49 0.89 -3.61 20.60
CA ILE A 49 1.28 -3.18 21.95
C ILE A 49 2.47 -4.00 22.44
N ARG A 50 2.42 -5.34 22.29
CA ARG A 50 3.50 -6.22 22.69
C ARG A 50 4.79 -5.93 21.92
N GLU A 51 4.71 -5.82 20.59
CA GLU A 51 5.86 -5.45 19.75
C GLU A 51 6.47 -4.12 20.19
N ASN A 52 5.64 -3.16 20.59
CA ASN A 52 6.08 -1.86 21.09
C ASN A 52 6.75 -1.95 22.46
N GLU A 53 6.22 -2.75 23.39
CA GLU A 53 6.82 -3.01 24.71
C GLU A 53 8.16 -3.73 24.59
N GLU A 54 8.33 -4.60 23.59
CA GLU A 54 9.56 -5.30 23.26
C GLU A 54 10.59 -4.42 22.52
N GLY A 55 10.29 -3.14 22.28
CA GLY A 55 11.22 -2.20 21.63
C GLY A 55 11.19 -2.21 20.10
N ARG A 56 10.13 -2.75 19.48
CA ARG A 56 9.84 -2.71 18.04
C ARG A 56 10.86 -3.40 17.10
N PRO A 57 11.42 -4.57 17.45
CA PRO A 57 12.45 -5.20 16.62
C PRO A 57 11.98 -5.55 15.20
N ASN A 58 10.77 -6.13 15.06
CA ASN A 58 10.21 -6.49 13.76
C ASN A 58 9.78 -5.25 12.99
N PHE A 59 9.15 -4.29 13.67
CA PHE A 59 8.73 -3.04 13.03
C PHE A 59 9.93 -2.26 12.48
N ASN A 60 11.01 -2.12 13.24
CA ASN A 60 12.23 -1.43 12.78
C ASN A 60 12.91 -2.18 11.62
N LYS A 61 12.90 -3.51 11.64
CA LYS A 61 13.39 -4.32 10.53
C LYS A 61 12.57 -4.10 9.26
N LEU A 62 11.24 -4.18 9.34
CA LEU A 62 10.33 -3.97 8.21
C LEU A 62 10.46 -2.54 7.66
N LEU A 63 10.64 -1.56 8.54
CA LEU A 63 10.84 -0.17 8.15
C LEU A 63 12.16 -0.01 7.38
N LYS A 64 13.25 -0.58 7.88
CA LYS A 64 14.55 -0.57 7.20
C LYS A 64 14.49 -1.24 5.81
N GLU A 65 13.82 -2.39 5.71
CA GLU A 65 13.62 -3.08 4.42
C GLU A 65 12.81 -2.22 3.44
N ALA A 66 11.81 -1.49 3.92
CA ALA A 66 11.04 -0.56 3.10
C ALA A 66 11.88 0.64 2.63
N ASP A 67 12.71 1.20 3.50
CA ASP A 67 13.61 2.31 3.18
C ASP A 67 14.69 1.92 2.17
N GLU A 68 15.16 0.68 2.21
CA GLU A 68 16.15 0.12 1.27
C GLU A 68 15.54 -0.28 -0.08
N HIS A 69 14.21 -0.21 -0.24
CA HIS A 69 13.55 -0.60 -1.48
C HIS A 69 14.02 0.27 -2.66
N PRO A 70 14.40 -0.30 -3.82
CA PRO A 70 14.98 0.45 -4.94
C PRO A 70 14.11 1.62 -5.45
N ILE A 71 12.79 1.53 -5.23
CA ILE A 71 11.84 2.61 -5.57
C ILE A 71 12.14 3.92 -4.85
N GLU A 72 12.69 3.87 -3.63
CA GLU A 72 12.97 5.08 -2.84
C GLU A 72 14.18 5.82 -3.39
N LYS A 73 15.23 5.09 -3.80
CA LYS A 73 16.39 5.68 -4.47
C LYS A 73 15.97 6.38 -5.77
N VAL A 74 15.29 5.67 -6.65
CA VAL A 74 14.83 6.22 -7.94
C VAL A 74 13.83 7.36 -7.73
N GLY A 75 12.91 7.19 -6.79
CA GLY A 75 11.89 8.18 -6.47
C GLY A 75 12.49 9.48 -5.93
N LYS A 76 13.52 9.40 -5.08
CA LYS A 76 14.25 10.57 -4.58
C LYS A 76 14.88 11.38 -5.70
N ASP A 77 15.59 10.71 -6.61
CA ASP A 77 16.26 11.37 -7.73
C ASP A 77 15.25 12.05 -8.67
N LEU A 78 14.17 11.34 -9.02
CA LEU A 78 13.09 11.89 -9.84
C LEU A 78 12.41 13.09 -9.18
N ARG A 79 12.07 13.00 -7.89
CA ARG A 79 11.42 14.09 -7.15
C ARG A 79 12.32 15.32 -7.01
N ALA A 80 13.64 15.13 -6.89
CA ALA A 80 14.59 16.25 -6.83
C ALA A 80 14.61 17.11 -8.12
N MET A 81 14.33 16.48 -9.26
CA MET A 81 14.22 17.15 -10.58
C MET A 81 12.87 17.81 -10.82
N MET A 82 11.90 17.68 -9.91
CA MET A 82 10.56 18.26 -10.02
C MET A 82 10.47 19.54 -9.19
N PRO A 83 10.81 20.73 -9.73
CA PRO A 83 10.85 21.98 -8.97
C PRO A 83 9.51 22.37 -8.35
N TRP A 84 8.39 21.96 -8.96
CA TRP A 84 7.04 22.19 -8.44
C TRP A 84 6.69 21.34 -7.21
N LEU A 85 7.50 20.33 -6.87
CA LEU A 85 7.37 19.56 -5.63
C LEU A 85 8.19 20.14 -4.48
N LYS A 86 9.11 21.08 -4.75
CA LYS A 86 9.83 21.80 -3.70
C LYS A 86 8.87 22.80 -3.06
N LYS A 87 8.45 22.52 -1.83
CA LYS A 87 7.90 23.52 -0.92
C LYS A 87 9.03 24.18 -0.16
#